data_AF-B6W6I7-F1
#
_entry.id   AF-B6W6I7-F1
#
_cell.length_a   1.000
_cell.length_b   1.000
_cell.length_c   1.000
_cell.angle_alpha   90.00
_cell.angle_beta   90.00
_cell.angle_gamma   90.00
#
_symmetry.space_group_name_H-M   'P 1'
#
loop_
_entity.id
_entity.type
_entity.pdbx_description
1 polymer ?
#
loop_
_entity_poly.entity_id
_entity_poly.type
_entity_poly.pdbx_seq_one_letter_code
_entity_poly.pdbx_strand_id
1 'polypeptide(L)'
;MDINYKSQIKLKENLIKNALLKSAKIELEDIEVLQSKEFSYRNKIRLQITKDGKLAYNKKYSNDLVEIKDCLLAKDLIRDNLGQIETITKEISKKYPNSLEEITIRANDEEILLNIKIKDDKIIPYIKKQYKNSSFNINLINKKKK
;
A
#
# COMPACT_ATOMS: atom_id res chain seq x y z
N MET A 1 14.50 -2.70 7.87
CA MET A 1 13.85 -2.93 9.18
C MET A 1 14.93 -3.52 10.05
N ASP A 2 15.79 -2.66 10.58
CA ASP A 2 17.14 -3.09 10.98
C ASP A 2 17.25 -3.26 12.50
N ILE A 3 16.09 -3.32 13.17
CA ILE A 3 15.93 -3.42 14.62
C ILE A 3 14.88 -4.51 14.87
N ASN A 4 15.18 -5.46 15.76
CA ASN A 4 14.24 -6.52 16.12
C ASN A 4 12.97 -5.95 16.79
N TYR A 5 11.85 -6.68 16.69
CA TYR A 5 10.55 -6.21 17.17
C TYR A 5 10.55 -5.84 18.66
N LYS A 6 11.17 -6.65 19.53
CA LYS A 6 11.24 -6.37 20.98
C LYS A 6 11.92 -5.03 21.27
N SER A 7 13.02 -4.73 20.57
CA SER A 7 13.72 -3.46 20.65
C SER A 7 12.85 -2.31 20.13
N GLN A 8 12.05 -2.51 19.08
CA GLN A 8 11.09 -1.50 18.63
C GLN A 8 10.03 -1.18 19.69
N ILE A 9 9.50 -2.18 20.40
CA ILE A 9 8.53 -1.99 21.48
C ILE A 9 9.14 -1.15 22.61
N LYS A 10 10.33 -1.54 23.10
CA LYS A 10 11.03 -0.82 24.16
C LYS A 10 11.35 0.63 23.77
N LEU A 11 11.73 0.86 22.52
CA LEU A 11 11.98 2.22 22.02
C LEU A 11 10.70 3.07 22.02
N LYS A 12 9.56 2.51 21.60
CA LYS A 12 8.27 3.22 21.61
C LYS A 12 7.81 3.55 23.03
N GLU A 13 7.94 2.60 23.95
CA GLU A 13 7.63 2.80 25.37
C GLU A 13 8.43 3.97 25.96
N ASN A 14 9.76 3.94 25.76
CA ASN A 14 10.65 5.01 26.21
C ASN A 14 10.33 6.36 25.56
N LEU A 15 9.94 6.39 24.29
CA LEU A 15 9.53 7.63 23.62
C LEU A 15 8.30 8.25 24.27
N ILE A 16 7.30 7.44 24.62
CA ILE A 16 6.06 7.91 25.28
C ILE A 16 6.37 8.41 26.69
N LYS A 17 7.08 7.63 27.52
CA LYS A 17 7.48 8.03 28.88
C LYS A 17 8.23 9.37 28.86
N ASN A 18 9.22 9.50 27.97
CA ASN A 18 10.01 10.72 27.84
C ASN A 18 9.18 11.91 27.33
N ALA A 19 8.25 11.69 26.41
CA ALA A 19 7.39 12.76 25.90
C ALA A 19 6.47 13.30 27.00
N LEU A 20 5.84 12.42 27.78
CA LEU A 20 4.95 12.82 28.89
C LEU A 20 5.71 13.52 30.02
N LEU A 21 6.88 13.00 30.41
CA LEU A 21 7.71 13.63 31.42
C LEU A 21 8.16 15.04 30.98
N LYS A 22 8.58 15.21 29.73
CA LYS A 22 9.06 16.50 29.22
C LYS A 22 7.95 17.52 29.02
N SER A 23 6.82 17.10 28.44
CA SER A 23 5.74 18.00 28.04
C SER A 23 4.74 18.28 29.15
N ALA A 24 4.48 17.32 30.04
CA ALA A 24 3.43 17.41 31.06
C ALA A 24 3.94 17.21 32.50
N LYS A 25 5.25 16.92 32.69
CA LYS A 25 5.84 16.59 34.01
C LYS A 25 5.17 15.38 34.69
N ILE A 26 4.52 14.52 33.90
CA ILE A 26 3.92 13.27 34.38
C ILE A 26 4.96 12.17 34.26
N GLU A 27 5.25 11.53 35.40
CA GLU A 27 6.10 10.35 35.45
C GLU A 27 5.21 9.10 35.45
N LEU A 28 5.44 8.21 34.48
CA LEU A 28 4.75 6.91 34.38
C LEU A 28 5.74 5.79 34.67
N GLU A 29 5.47 5.02 35.71
CA GLU A 29 6.29 3.88 36.11
C GLU A 29 6.17 2.73 35.10
N ASP A 30 4.94 2.33 34.77
CA ASP A 30 4.65 1.23 33.85
C ASP A 30 3.67 1.64 32.75
N ILE A 31 3.87 1.08 31.56
CA ILE A 31 3.00 1.26 30.40
C ILE A 31 2.79 -0.12 29.77
N GLU A 32 1.55 -0.59 29.80
CA GLU A 32 1.16 -1.77 29.04
C GLU A 32 1.17 -1.44 27.53
N VAL A 33 1.94 -2.21 26.75
CA VAL A 33 1.99 -2.07 25.29
C VAL A 33 1.32 -3.27 24.64
N LEU A 34 0.14 -3.03 24.04
CA LEU A 34 -0.54 -4.01 23.20
C LEU A 34 0.24 -4.21 21.88
N GLN A 35 0.80 -5.39 21.70
CA GLN A 35 1.65 -5.72 20.56
C GLN A 35 0.81 -6.18 19.35
N SER A 36 1.23 -5.78 18.17
CA SER A 36 0.67 -6.25 16.90
C SER A 36 1.48 -7.41 16.33
N LYS A 37 0.96 -8.06 15.29
CA LYS A 37 1.81 -8.89 14.42
C LYS A 37 2.95 -8.02 13.85
N GLU A 38 4.15 -8.59 13.73
CA GLU A 38 5.33 -7.92 13.18
C GLU A 38 5.24 -7.73 11.66
N PHE A 39 4.69 -8.72 10.97
CA PHE A 39 4.53 -8.75 9.50
C PHE A 39 3.07 -9.05 9.14
N SER A 40 2.76 -8.91 7.84
CA SER A 40 1.46 -9.27 7.25
C SER A 40 0.21 -8.66 7.92
N TYR A 41 0.37 -7.54 8.62
CA TYR A 41 -0.73 -6.88 9.33
C TYR A 41 -1.45 -5.82 8.50
N ARG A 42 -0.85 -5.35 7.40
CA ARG A 42 -1.35 -4.21 6.64
C ARG A 42 -2.35 -4.67 5.59
N ASN A 43 -3.62 -4.43 5.87
CA ASN A 43 -4.74 -4.74 4.97
C ASN A 43 -4.90 -3.77 3.79
N LYS A 44 -4.10 -2.69 3.72
CA LYS A 44 -4.16 -1.68 2.67
C LYS A 44 -2.76 -1.15 2.32
N ILE A 45 -2.37 -1.29 1.05
CA ILE A 45 -1.17 -0.65 0.49
C ILE A 45 -1.53 0.25 -0.68
N ARG A 46 -0.69 1.24 -0.93
CA ARG A 46 -0.84 2.24 -2.01
C ARG A 46 0.48 2.30 -2.76
N LEU A 47 0.45 1.96 -4.04
CA LEU A 47 1.62 1.79 -4.89
C LEU A 47 1.50 2.72 -6.09
N GLN A 48 2.59 3.37 -6.44
CA GLN A 48 2.72 4.09 -7.71
C GLN A 48 2.81 3.08 -8.85
N ILE A 49 2.35 3.49 -10.03
CA ILE A 49 2.46 2.70 -11.25
C ILE A 49 3.50 3.36 -12.15
N THR A 50 4.55 2.62 -12.49
CA THR A 50 5.59 3.10 -13.42
C THR A 50 5.03 3.24 -14.84
N LYS A 51 5.79 3.87 -15.76
CA LYS A 51 5.37 4.03 -17.16
C LYS A 51 5.13 2.70 -17.88
N ASP A 52 5.89 1.67 -17.52
CA ASP A 52 5.75 0.29 -18.01
C ASP A 52 4.72 -0.54 -17.22
N GLY A 53 4.04 0.06 -16.24
CA GLY A 53 2.96 -0.58 -15.50
C GLY A 53 3.38 -1.46 -14.32
N LYS A 54 4.64 -1.37 -13.88
CA LYS A 54 5.11 -2.04 -12.66
C LYS A 54 4.67 -1.33 -11.40
N LEU A 55 4.65 -2.08 -10.31
CA LEU A 55 4.27 -1.57 -8.99
C LEU A 55 5.49 -1.02 -8.25
N ALA A 56 5.37 0.18 -7.70
CA ALA A 56 6.48 0.86 -7.06
C ALA A 56 6.09 1.69 -5.83
N TYR A 57 7.07 1.95 -4.96
CA TYR A 57 7.01 3.00 -3.96
C TYR A 57 7.89 4.18 -4.35
N ASN A 58 7.62 5.35 -3.77
CA ASN A 58 8.60 6.44 -3.78
C ASN A 58 9.78 6.09 -2.88
N LYS A 59 10.99 6.31 -3.37
CA LYS A 59 12.21 6.25 -2.56
C LYS A 59 12.11 7.28 -1.43
N LYS A 60 12.74 6.98 -0.29
CA LYS A 60 12.75 7.86 0.89
C LYS A 60 13.23 9.26 0.49
N TYR A 61 12.42 10.28 0.80
CA TYR A 61 12.68 11.68 0.49
C TYR A 61 12.90 11.99 -1.00
N SER A 62 12.32 11.21 -1.91
CA SER A 62 12.41 11.43 -3.35
C SER A 62 11.10 11.09 -4.07
N ASN A 63 10.95 11.57 -5.30
CA ASN A 63 9.91 11.15 -6.24
C ASN A 63 10.39 9.99 -7.14
N ASP A 64 11.61 9.50 -6.96
CA ASP A 64 12.12 8.34 -7.67
C ASP A 64 11.34 7.09 -7.27
N LEU A 65 11.05 6.24 -8.26
CA LEU A 65 10.30 5.01 -8.05
C LEU A 65 11.23 3.84 -7.74
N VAL A 66 10.86 3.05 -6.74
CA VAL A 66 11.47 1.77 -6.39
C VAL A 66 10.45 0.68 -6.68
N GLU A 67 10.71 -0.09 -7.72
CA GLU A 67 9.91 -1.25 -8.09
C GLU A 67 9.93 -2.30 -6.97
N ILE A 68 8.78 -2.92 -6.72
CA ILE A 68 8.66 -3.97 -5.70
C ILE A 68 8.10 -5.25 -6.30
N LYS A 69 8.52 -6.38 -5.73
CA LYS A 69 7.93 -7.70 -6.02
C LYS A 69 7.14 -8.26 -4.84
N ASP A 70 7.44 -7.80 -3.64
CA ASP A 70 6.79 -8.22 -2.39
C ASP A 70 6.74 -7.04 -1.41
N CYS A 71 5.84 -7.11 -0.44
CA CYS A 71 5.72 -6.17 0.66
C CYS A 71 5.47 -6.94 1.97
N LEU A 72 6.51 -7.12 2.79
CA LEU A 72 6.47 -7.89 4.05
C LEU A 72 5.38 -7.43 5.03
N LEU A 73 4.98 -6.16 4.98
CA LEU A 73 3.96 -5.62 5.86
C LEU A 73 2.54 -5.89 5.36
N ALA A 74 2.35 -6.11 4.07
CA ALA A 74 1.04 -6.33 3.47
C ALA A 74 0.49 -7.70 3.88
N LYS A 75 -0.83 -7.80 4.07
CA LYS A 75 -1.52 -9.09 4.30
C LYS A 75 -1.08 -10.13 3.27
N ASP A 76 -1.00 -11.39 3.66
CA ASP A 76 -0.53 -12.48 2.78
C ASP A 76 -1.36 -12.57 1.51
N LEU A 77 -2.70 -12.43 1.61
CA LEU A 77 -3.60 -12.37 0.45
C LEU A 77 -3.18 -11.29 -0.57
N ILE A 78 -2.68 -10.14 -0.13
CA ILE A 78 -2.15 -9.10 -1.02
C ILE A 78 -0.84 -9.57 -1.64
N ARG A 79 0.09 -10.06 -0.82
CA ARG A 79 1.44 -10.48 -1.24
C ARG A 79 1.37 -11.57 -2.31
N ASP A 80 0.54 -12.58 -2.09
CA ASP A 80 0.34 -13.71 -2.99
C ASP A 80 -0.25 -13.30 -4.35
N ASN A 81 -1.00 -12.19 -4.38
CA ASN A 81 -1.64 -11.67 -5.58
C ASN A 81 -0.90 -10.50 -6.24
N LEU A 82 0.22 -10.01 -5.68
CA LEU A 82 0.95 -8.86 -6.23
C LEU A 82 1.39 -9.07 -7.68
N GLY A 83 1.84 -10.27 -8.03
CA GLY A 83 2.25 -10.61 -9.39
C GLY A 83 1.09 -10.51 -10.39
N GLN A 84 -0.08 -11.02 -10.04
CA GLN A 84 -1.28 -10.94 -10.89
C GLN A 84 -1.76 -9.49 -11.03
N ILE A 85 -1.75 -8.73 -9.94
CA ILE A 85 -2.11 -7.31 -9.93
C ILE A 85 -1.15 -6.50 -10.83
N GLU A 86 0.15 -6.80 -10.79
CA GLU A 86 1.13 -6.17 -11.67
C GLU A 86 0.88 -6.51 -13.14
N THR A 87 0.50 -7.74 -13.47
CA THR A 87 0.13 -8.10 -14.84
C THR A 87 -1.03 -7.24 -15.34
N ILE A 88 -2.07 -7.01 -14.53
CA ILE A 88 -3.20 -6.13 -14.88
C ILE A 88 -2.70 -4.72 -15.21
N THR A 89 -1.86 -4.14 -14.35
CA THR A 89 -1.36 -2.77 -14.56
C THR A 89 -0.42 -2.68 -15.77
N LYS A 90 0.41 -3.70 -16.02
CA LYS A 90 1.26 -3.80 -17.21
C LYS A 90 0.46 -3.88 -18.50
N GLU A 91 -0.56 -4.72 -18.55
CA GLU A 91 -1.41 -4.87 -19.74
C GLU A 91 -2.14 -3.57 -20.09
N ILE A 92 -2.68 -2.89 -19.07
CA ILE A 92 -3.32 -1.58 -19.26
C ILE A 92 -2.29 -0.55 -19.73
N SER A 93 -1.12 -0.44 -19.09
CA SER A 93 -0.07 0.52 -19.48
C SER A 93 0.50 0.24 -20.87
N LYS A 94 0.59 -1.02 -21.30
CA LYS A 94 1.02 -1.39 -22.66
C LYS A 94 0.05 -0.90 -23.72
N LYS A 95 -1.25 -1.00 -23.48
CA LYS A 95 -2.30 -0.57 -24.42
C LYS A 95 -2.59 0.93 -24.34
N TYR A 96 -2.51 1.49 -23.14
CA TYR A 96 -2.77 2.90 -22.84
C TYR A 96 -1.61 3.48 -22.03
N PRO A 97 -0.50 3.86 -22.69
CA PRO A 97 0.66 4.42 -22.01
C PRO A 97 0.31 5.67 -21.19
N ASN A 98 0.92 5.81 -20.01
CA ASN A 98 0.72 6.94 -19.09
C ASN A 98 -0.72 7.16 -18.61
N SER A 99 -1.62 6.19 -18.78
CA SER A 99 -3.04 6.31 -18.39
C SER A 99 -3.29 6.02 -16.91
N LEU A 100 -2.39 5.29 -16.26
CA LEU A 100 -2.45 4.95 -14.84
C LEU A 100 -1.50 5.83 -14.03
N GLU A 101 -1.88 6.12 -12.79
CA GLU A 101 -1.04 6.87 -11.84
C GLU A 101 -0.67 6.00 -10.64
N GLU A 102 -1.66 5.33 -10.06
CA GLU A 102 -1.52 4.69 -8.77
C GLU A 102 -2.56 3.59 -8.59
N ILE A 103 -2.23 2.58 -7.78
CA ILE A 103 -3.17 1.58 -7.31
C ILE A 103 -3.18 1.51 -5.79
N THR A 104 -4.37 1.49 -5.22
CA THR A 104 -4.58 1.12 -3.81
C THR A 104 -5.17 -0.27 -3.75
N ILE A 105 -4.45 -1.18 -3.10
CA ILE A 105 -4.84 -2.57 -2.90
C ILE A 105 -5.31 -2.71 -1.46
N ARG A 106 -6.56 -3.13 -1.27
CA ARG A 106 -7.14 -3.41 0.04
C ARG A 106 -7.63 -4.85 0.06
N ALA A 107 -7.40 -5.55 1.16
CA ALA A 107 -7.88 -6.91 1.36
C ALA A 107 -8.66 -7.03 2.68
N ASN A 108 -9.76 -7.79 2.66
CA ASN A 108 -10.32 -8.35 3.89
C ASN A 108 -9.68 -9.75 4.09
N ASP A 109 -10.42 -10.75 4.55
CA ASP A 109 -9.89 -12.12 4.72
C ASP A 109 -10.09 -13.00 3.48
N GLU A 110 -10.95 -12.61 2.53
CA GLU A 110 -11.36 -13.43 1.38
C GLU A 110 -11.14 -12.73 0.03
N GLU A 111 -11.30 -11.41 0.00
CA GLU A 111 -11.43 -10.60 -1.20
C GLU A 111 -10.38 -9.47 -1.25
N ILE A 112 -10.08 -9.06 -2.48
CA ILE A 112 -9.22 -7.90 -2.77
C ILE A 112 -10.00 -6.85 -3.56
N LEU A 113 -9.93 -5.62 -3.09
CA LEU A 113 -10.40 -4.41 -3.77
C LEU A 113 -9.19 -3.64 -4.33
N LEU A 114 -9.17 -3.48 -5.64
CA LEU A 114 -8.23 -2.65 -6.37
C LEU A 114 -8.88 -1.30 -6.70
N ASN A 115 -8.36 -0.23 -6.11
CA ASN A 115 -8.72 1.12 -6.51
C ASN A 115 -7.63 1.67 -7.41
N ILE A 116 -7.88 1.73 -8.71
CA ILE A 116 -6.93 2.19 -9.72
C ILE A 116 -7.22 3.64 -10.04
N LYS A 117 -6.22 4.50 -9.82
CA LYS A 117 -6.28 5.91 -10.19
C LYS A 117 -5.89 6.08 -11.65
N ILE A 118 -6.83 6.60 -12.43
CA ILE A 118 -6.70 6.79 -13.88
C ILE A 118 -6.58 8.27 -14.23
N LYS A 119 -5.86 8.57 -15.31
CA LYS A 119 -5.67 9.94 -15.85
C LYS A 119 -6.55 10.23 -17.06
N ASP A 120 -6.98 9.21 -17.78
CA ASP A 120 -7.78 9.32 -19.00
C ASP A 120 -9.04 8.44 -18.89
N ASP A 121 -10.21 9.05 -18.90
CA ASP A 121 -11.50 8.35 -18.81
C ASP A 121 -11.78 7.43 -20.00
N LYS A 122 -11.11 7.63 -21.14
CA LYS A 122 -11.27 6.79 -22.34
C LYS A 122 -10.91 5.33 -22.08
N ILE A 123 -10.13 5.03 -21.03
CA ILE A 123 -9.74 3.66 -20.68
C ILE A 123 -10.81 2.91 -19.88
N ILE A 124 -11.78 3.62 -19.28
CA ILE A 124 -12.80 3.03 -18.41
C ILE A 124 -13.57 1.89 -19.11
N PRO A 125 -14.08 2.06 -20.35
CA PRO A 125 -14.83 0.99 -21.02
C PRO A 125 -13.98 -0.24 -21.28
N TYR A 126 -12.70 -0.05 -21.63
CA TYR A 126 -11.77 -1.15 -21.83
C TYR A 126 -11.56 -1.95 -20.55
N ILE A 127 -11.24 -1.27 -19.44
CA ILE A 127 -10.97 -1.95 -18.15
C ILE A 127 -12.22 -2.70 -17.68
N LYS A 128 -13.41 -2.06 -17.73
CA LYS A 128 -14.67 -2.70 -17.32
C LYS A 128 -15.01 -3.93 -18.16
N LYS A 129 -14.69 -3.93 -19.45
CA LYS A 129 -14.94 -5.07 -20.34
C LYS A 129 -13.93 -6.19 -20.13
N GLN A 130 -12.64 -5.86 -20.13
CA GLN A 130 -11.54 -6.82 -20.05
C GLN A 130 -11.53 -7.56 -18.72
N TYR A 131 -11.79 -6.85 -17.62
CA TYR A 131 -11.69 -7.38 -16.26
C TYR A 131 -13.05 -7.58 -15.59
N LYS A 132 -14.11 -7.77 -16.39
CA LYS A 132 -15.48 -8.00 -15.88
C LYS A 132 -15.57 -9.20 -14.95
N ASN A 133 -14.82 -10.27 -15.25
CA ASN A 133 -14.79 -11.52 -14.49
C ASN A 133 -13.46 -11.67 -13.71
N SER A 134 -12.82 -10.56 -13.37
CA SER A 134 -11.61 -10.57 -12.54
C SER A 134 -11.92 -11.20 -11.18
N SER A 135 -10.95 -11.92 -10.62
CA SER A 135 -10.98 -12.36 -9.22
C SER A 135 -10.90 -11.20 -8.23
N PHE A 136 -10.56 -9.99 -8.72
CA PHE A 136 -10.47 -8.78 -7.92
C PHE A 136 -11.64 -7.85 -8.16
N ASN A 137 -12.13 -7.22 -7.09
CA ASN A 137 -13.07 -6.12 -7.16
C ASN A 137 -12.32 -4.87 -7.64
N ILE A 138 -12.59 -4.40 -8.86
CA ILE A 138 -11.89 -3.25 -9.46
C ILE A 138 -12.77 -2.00 -9.43
N ASN A 139 -12.28 -0.96 -8.76
CA ASN A 139 -12.84 0.38 -8.74
C ASN A 139 -11.90 1.38 -9.42
N LEU A 140 -12.44 2.25 -10.25
CA LEU A 140 -11.67 3.25 -11.00
C LEU A 140 -11.90 4.64 -10.42
N ILE A 141 -10.81 5.31 -10.04
CA ILE A 141 -10.83 6.65 -9.47
C ILE A 141 -10.28 7.62 -10.51
N ASN A 142 -11.11 8.55 -11.00
CA ASN A 142 -10.63 9.68 -11.78
C ASN A 142 -10.53 10.93 -10.89
N LYS A 143 -9.46 11.71 -11.06
CA LYS A 143 -9.35 13.04 -10.46
C LYS A 143 -10.28 13.97 -11.24
N LYS A 144 -11.51 14.20 -10.76
CA LYS A 144 -12.27 15.37 -11.20
C LYS A 144 -11.34 16.59 -11.05
N LYS A 145 -11.07 17.30 -12.14
CA LYS A 145 -10.42 18.60 -12.07
C LYS A 145 -11.25 19.44 -11.09
N LYS A 146 -10.65 19.80 -9.95
CA LYS A 146 -11.13 20.92 -9.13
C LYS A 146 -10.75 22.19 -9.85
#